data_AF-A0A180GCT4-F1
#
_entry.id   AF-A0A180GCT4-F1
#
_cell.length_a   1.000
_cell.length_b   1.000
_cell.length_c   1.000
_cell.angle_alpha   90.00
_cell.angle_beta   90.00
_cell.angle_gamma   90.00
#
_symmetry.space_group_name_H-M   'P 1'
#
loop_
_entity.id
_entity.type
_entity.pdbx_description
1 polymer ?
#
loop_
_entity_poly.entity_id
_entity_poly.type
_entity_poly.pdbx_seq_one_letter_code
_entity_poly.pdbx_strand_id
1 'polypeptide(L)'
;MGQLCSPISLSAYKLALEAIVQSTWDISLYKETLAAHNKLASANNLPLLTANKDWINSTQDEINHTLARLENDLKHKTTNCIKDGIWSSYQALGAHYRKVGDVGSAHRVFSKAREHATTALHAAELSLASLDLALDAENFKLAQSHAAKAQGALDTLIGSLELKAAKTKTSGSTSTVGIDSRDSTKKDIQRWSDRVNVVNALTSLAQGDFGRATSYFLKVEKDAGESTGGELLATATDIAIYTTLCGLAHSD
;
A
#
# COMPACT_ATOMS: atom_id res chain seq x y z
N MET A 1 11.51 11.73 -11.86
CA MET A 1 12.52 11.56 -12.93
C MET A 1 12.12 12.20 -14.26
N GLY A 2 10.92 11.95 -14.79
CA GLY A 2 10.46 12.51 -16.08
C GLY A 2 10.48 14.04 -16.19
N GLN A 3 10.22 14.76 -15.10
CA GLN A 3 10.15 16.24 -15.10
C GLN A 3 11.48 16.94 -14.82
N LEU A 4 12.50 16.22 -14.32
CA LEU A 4 13.72 16.82 -13.75
C LEU A 4 14.98 16.64 -14.62
N CYS A 5 15.00 15.66 -15.53
CA CYS A 5 16.19 15.36 -16.32
C CYS A 5 15.83 15.06 -17.79
N SER A 6 16.14 16.00 -18.69
CA SER A 6 15.79 15.95 -20.12
C SER A 6 16.26 14.69 -20.89
N PRO A 7 17.48 14.14 -20.69
CA PRO A 7 17.93 12.99 -21.49
C PRO A 7 17.28 11.66 -21.12
N ILE A 8 16.90 11.45 -19.85
CA ILE A 8 16.29 10.19 -19.40
C ILE A 8 14.75 10.23 -19.38
N SER A 9 14.20 11.44 -19.47
CA SER A 9 12.77 11.71 -19.34
C SER A 9 11.90 10.87 -20.29
N LEU A 10 12.24 10.81 -21.58
CA LEU A 10 11.43 10.11 -22.58
C LEU A 10 11.40 8.59 -22.36
N SER A 11 12.53 8.00 -21.96
CA SER A 11 12.60 6.57 -21.63
C SER A 11 11.83 6.28 -20.34
N ALA A 12 11.96 7.14 -19.33
CA ALA A 12 11.21 7.03 -18.09
C ALA A 12 9.68 7.09 -18.31
N TYR A 13 9.20 7.99 -19.18
CA TYR A 13 7.78 8.07 -19.52
C TYR A 13 7.26 6.81 -20.25
N LYS A 14 8.07 6.19 -21.11
CA LYS A 14 7.69 4.93 -21.78
C LYS A 14 7.55 3.78 -20.77
N LEU A 15 8.54 3.64 -19.87
CA LEU A 15 8.49 2.66 -18.79
C LEU A 15 7.30 2.90 -17.86
N ALA A 16 7.00 4.17 -17.53
CA ALA A 16 5.84 4.51 -16.71
C ALA A 16 4.52 4.11 -17.39
N LEU A 17 4.35 4.37 -18.69
CA LEU A 17 3.16 3.95 -19.44
C LEU A 17 2.99 2.43 -19.45
N GLU A 18 4.09 1.67 -19.62
CA GLU A 18 4.05 0.21 -19.56
C GLU A 18 3.68 -0.30 -18.16
N ALA A 19 4.29 0.26 -17.11
CA ALA A 19 4.00 -0.10 -15.73
C ALA A 19 2.54 0.20 -15.35
N ILE A 20 1.98 1.33 -15.79
CA ILE A 20 0.58 1.70 -15.57
C ILE A 20 -0.35 0.66 -16.20
N VAL A 21 -0.08 0.26 -17.45
CA VAL A 21 -0.89 -0.72 -18.18
C VAL A 21 -0.83 -2.12 -17.54
N GLN A 22 0.31 -2.51 -16.97
CA GLN A 22 0.50 -3.81 -16.33
C GLN A 22 -0.06 -3.87 -14.90
N SER A 23 0.08 -2.78 -14.13
CA SER A 23 -0.10 -2.83 -12.67
C SER A 23 -1.38 -2.14 -12.19
N THR A 24 -1.91 -1.17 -12.94
CA THR A 24 -3.01 -0.29 -12.47
C THR A 24 -4.17 -0.23 -13.46
N TRP A 25 -5.32 0.27 -12.99
CA TRP A 25 -6.48 0.55 -13.84
C TRP A 25 -6.77 2.07 -13.91
N ASP A 26 -5.77 2.89 -13.62
CA ASP A 26 -5.91 4.34 -13.64
C ASP A 26 -5.79 4.88 -15.07
N ILE A 27 -6.96 5.03 -15.69
CA ILE A 27 -7.10 5.57 -17.05
C ILE A 27 -6.73 7.07 -17.08
N SER A 28 -6.96 7.80 -15.98
CA SER A 28 -6.68 9.24 -15.90
C SER A 28 -5.18 9.49 -15.88
N LEU A 29 -4.46 8.75 -15.03
CA LEU A 29 -3.00 8.80 -14.93
C LEU A 29 -2.34 8.38 -16.24
N TYR A 30 -2.85 7.35 -16.93
CA TYR A 30 -2.36 6.96 -18.26
C TYR A 30 -2.45 8.11 -19.27
N LYS A 31 -3.63 8.76 -19.36
CA LYS A 31 -3.86 9.88 -20.28
C LYS A 31 -2.98 11.08 -19.97
N GLU A 32 -2.82 11.42 -18.69
CA GLU A 32 -1.96 12.52 -18.25
C GLU A 32 -0.48 12.24 -18.56
N THR A 33 -0.01 11.02 -18.26
CA THR A 33 1.37 10.58 -18.52
C THR A 33 1.69 10.62 -20.02
N LEU A 34 0.75 10.16 -20.86
CA LEU A 34 0.89 10.20 -22.31
C LEU A 34 0.89 11.64 -22.85
N ALA A 35 0.05 12.53 -22.30
CA ALA A 35 0.05 13.95 -22.65
C ALA A 35 1.38 14.62 -22.28
N ALA A 36 1.92 14.33 -21.08
CA ALA A 36 3.21 14.83 -20.63
C ALA A 36 4.35 14.33 -21.53
N HIS A 37 4.35 13.05 -21.91
CA HIS A 37 5.31 12.50 -22.87
C HIS A 37 5.25 13.20 -24.22
N ASN A 38 4.06 13.35 -24.78
CA ASN A 38 3.85 13.96 -26.09
C ASN A 38 4.24 15.44 -26.12
N LYS A 39 4.02 16.17 -25.00
CA LYS A 39 4.49 17.55 -24.84
C LYS A 39 6.02 17.67 -24.89
N LEU A 40 6.74 16.69 -24.34
CA LEU A 40 8.20 16.67 -24.38
C LEU A 40 8.75 16.16 -25.71
N ALA A 41 8.07 15.18 -26.32
CA ALA A 41 8.44 14.67 -27.65
C ALA A 41 8.30 15.76 -28.72
N SER A 42 7.23 16.57 -28.68
CA SER A 42 7.04 17.68 -29.62
C SER A 42 8.10 18.77 -29.46
N ALA A 43 8.50 19.10 -28.22
CA ALA A 43 9.57 20.05 -27.95
C ALA A 43 10.95 19.60 -28.49
N ASN A 44 11.15 18.28 -28.65
CA ASN A 44 12.39 17.69 -29.17
C ASN A 44 12.28 17.19 -30.63
N ASN A 45 11.19 17.50 -31.34
CA ASN A 45 10.90 17.04 -32.71
C ASN A 45 10.94 15.50 -32.87
N LEU A 46 10.48 14.77 -31.85
CA LEU A 46 10.43 13.30 -31.83
C LEU A 46 9.02 12.76 -32.13
N PRO A 47 8.89 11.50 -32.57
CA PRO A 47 7.59 10.90 -32.87
C PRO A 47 6.71 10.81 -31.62
N LEU A 48 5.45 11.19 -31.80
CA LEU A 48 4.42 11.18 -30.76
C LEU A 48 3.92 9.75 -30.51
N LEU A 49 3.59 9.44 -29.27
CA LEU A 49 2.92 8.19 -28.91
C LEU A 49 1.41 8.33 -29.03
N THR A 50 0.78 7.36 -29.69
CA THR A 50 -0.67 7.26 -29.79
C THR A 50 -1.24 6.53 -28.58
N ALA A 51 -2.35 7.03 -28.03
CA ALA A 51 -3.05 6.38 -26.94
C ALA A 51 -3.59 5.00 -27.35
N ASN A 52 -3.38 4.00 -26.50
CA ASN A 52 -3.95 2.67 -26.67
C ASN A 52 -5.45 2.70 -26.33
N LYS A 53 -6.29 2.91 -27.33
CA LYS A 53 -7.75 2.99 -27.16
C LYS A 53 -8.37 1.65 -26.73
N ASP A 54 -7.82 0.54 -27.20
CA ASP A 54 -8.33 -0.80 -26.87
C ASP A 54 -8.15 -1.11 -25.39
N TRP A 55 -6.98 -0.78 -24.82
CA TRP A 55 -6.74 -0.90 -23.39
C TRP A 55 -7.66 0.01 -22.58
N ILE A 56 -7.85 1.27 -23.00
CA ILE A 56 -8.73 2.21 -22.28
C ILE A 56 -10.17 1.66 -22.22
N ASN A 57 -10.71 1.21 -23.35
CA ASN A 57 -12.08 0.70 -23.42
C ASN A 57 -12.22 -0.61 -22.62
N SER A 58 -11.31 -1.57 -22.84
CA SER A 58 -11.34 -2.85 -22.12
C SER A 58 -11.18 -2.67 -20.62
N THR A 59 -10.32 -1.75 -20.18
CA THR A 59 -10.12 -1.46 -18.75
C THR A 59 -11.35 -0.79 -18.16
N GLN A 60 -11.98 0.14 -18.90
CA GLN A 60 -13.20 0.81 -18.45
C GLN A 60 -14.35 -0.20 -18.25
N ASP A 61 -14.50 -1.16 -19.15
CA ASP A 61 -15.50 -2.22 -19.03
C ASP A 61 -15.21 -3.12 -17.82
N GLU A 62 -13.95 -3.50 -17.60
CA GLU A 62 -13.54 -4.33 -16.45
C GLU A 62 -13.74 -3.61 -15.11
N ILE A 63 -13.47 -2.30 -15.04
CA ILE A 63 -13.74 -1.45 -13.87
C ILE A 63 -15.23 -1.48 -13.53
N ASN A 64 -16.09 -1.25 -14.53
CA ASN A 64 -17.53 -1.20 -14.33
C ASN A 64 -18.09 -2.56 -13.90
N HIS A 65 -17.63 -3.63 -14.54
CA HIS A 65 -18.03 -5.00 -14.21
C HIS A 65 -17.58 -5.41 -12.81
N THR A 66 -16.32 -5.13 -12.44
CA THR A 66 -15.78 -5.42 -11.11
C THR A 66 -16.51 -4.61 -10.04
N LEU A 67 -16.79 -3.33 -10.29
CA LEU A 67 -17.53 -2.47 -9.37
C LEU A 67 -18.94 -3.02 -9.10
N ALA A 68 -19.70 -3.34 -10.16
CA ALA A 68 -21.05 -3.88 -10.04
C ALA A 68 -21.08 -5.20 -9.24
N ARG A 69 -20.07 -6.07 -9.45
CA ARG A 69 -19.91 -7.30 -8.68
C ARG A 69 -19.66 -7.02 -7.19
N LEU A 70 -18.72 -6.12 -6.88
CA LEU A 70 -18.36 -5.78 -5.49
C LEU A 70 -19.53 -5.13 -4.73
N GLU A 71 -20.31 -4.28 -5.41
CA GLU A 71 -21.50 -3.65 -4.83
C GLU A 71 -22.60 -4.67 -4.55
N ASN A 72 -22.80 -5.64 -5.47
CA ASN A 72 -23.76 -6.72 -5.26
C ASN A 72 -23.34 -7.63 -4.10
N ASP A 73 -22.05 -7.96 -3.99
CA ASP A 73 -21.51 -8.75 -2.88
C ASP A 73 -21.70 -8.04 -1.54
N LEU A 74 -21.42 -6.73 -1.48
CA LEU A 74 -21.65 -5.91 -0.29
C LEU A 74 -23.13 -5.91 0.11
N LYS A 75 -24.04 -5.72 -0.87
CA LYS A 75 -25.49 -5.76 -0.63
C LYS A 75 -25.94 -7.12 -0.11
N HIS A 76 -25.44 -8.20 -0.70
CA HIS A 76 -25.76 -9.57 -0.30
C HIS A 76 -25.30 -9.83 1.14
N LYS A 77 -24.04 -9.54 1.48
CA LYS A 77 -23.51 -9.77 2.83
C LYS A 77 -24.17 -8.88 3.89
N THR A 78 -24.57 -7.66 3.51
CA THR A 78 -25.33 -6.76 4.37
C THR A 78 -26.73 -7.30 4.65
N THR A 79 -27.44 -7.77 3.62
CA THR A 79 -28.78 -8.39 3.77
C THR A 79 -28.74 -9.63 4.66
N ASN A 80 -27.67 -10.43 4.54
CA ASN A 80 -27.49 -11.65 5.33
C ASN A 80 -26.80 -11.42 6.68
N CYS A 81 -26.51 -10.16 7.06
CA CYS A 81 -25.89 -9.80 8.34
C CYS A 81 -24.53 -10.50 8.62
N ILE A 82 -23.74 -10.76 7.58
CA ILE A 82 -22.44 -11.43 7.71
C ILE A 82 -21.38 -10.38 8.11
N LYS A 83 -21.24 -10.11 9.41
CA LYS A 83 -20.43 -9.00 9.96
C LYS A 83 -19.01 -8.90 9.39
N ASP A 84 -18.26 -9.99 9.42
CA ASP A 84 -16.88 -10.05 8.92
C ASP A 84 -16.82 -9.81 7.39
N GLY A 85 -17.78 -10.41 6.69
CA GLY A 85 -17.93 -10.27 5.25
C GLY A 85 -18.28 -8.85 4.82
N ILE A 86 -19.08 -8.11 5.61
CA ILE A 86 -19.41 -6.69 5.34
C ILE A 86 -18.12 -5.85 5.40
N TRP A 87 -17.31 -6.03 6.44
CA TRP A 87 -16.04 -5.32 6.58
C TRP A 87 -15.10 -5.63 5.39
N SER A 88 -14.89 -6.91 5.10
CA SER A 88 -14.05 -7.35 3.98
C SER A 88 -14.55 -6.82 2.62
N SER A 89 -15.87 -6.76 2.40
CA SER A 89 -16.44 -6.18 1.18
C SER A 89 -16.20 -4.68 1.06
N TYR A 90 -16.29 -3.91 2.16
CA TYR A 90 -15.89 -2.50 2.13
C TYR A 90 -14.40 -2.34 1.86
N GLN A 91 -13.55 -3.18 2.45
CA GLN A 91 -12.11 -3.16 2.20
C GLN A 91 -11.78 -3.43 0.73
N ALA A 92 -12.41 -4.43 0.12
CA ALA A 92 -12.25 -4.77 -1.29
C ALA A 92 -12.72 -3.64 -2.22
N LEU A 93 -13.86 -3.01 -1.89
CA LEU A 93 -14.37 -1.87 -2.65
C LEU A 93 -13.44 -0.66 -2.57
N GLY A 94 -12.86 -0.39 -1.39
CA GLY A 94 -11.87 0.68 -1.22
C GLY A 94 -10.58 0.41 -2.01
N ALA A 95 -10.09 -0.83 -2.00
CA ALA A 95 -8.93 -1.24 -2.81
C ALA A 95 -9.19 -1.10 -4.31
N HIS A 96 -10.42 -1.41 -4.77
CA HIS A 96 -10.83 -1.18 -6.15
C HIS A 96 -10.79 0.31 -6.52
N TYR A 97 -11.40 1.18 -5.71
CA TYR A 97 -11.38 2.63 -5.96
C TYR A 97 -9.96 3.19 -5.98
N ARG A 98 -9.07 2.71 -5.09
CA ARG A 98 -7.64 3.05 -5.11
C ARG A 98 -6.97 2.63 -6.42
N LYS A 99 -7.21 1.40 -6.90
CA LYS A 99 -6.61 0.89 -8.16
C LYS A 99 -7.07 1.67 -9.39
N VAL A 100 -8.28 2.22 -9.35
CA VAL A 100 -8.86 3.08 -10.40
C VAL A 100 -8.32 4.52 -10.34
N GLY A 101 -7.78 4.95 -9.20
CA GLY A 101 -7.32 6.33 -8.97
C GLY A 101 -8.38 7.24 -8.35
N ASP A 102 -9.56 6.73 -7.97
CA ASP A 102 -10.58 7.52 -7.25
C ASP A 102 -10.31 7.52 -5.74
N VAL A 103 -9.36 8.36 -5.34
CA VAL A 103 -8.95 8.53 -3.94
C VAL A 103 -10.11 9.04 -3.07
N GLY A 104 -11.00 9.87 -3.63
CA GLY A 104 -12.14 10.46 -2.90
C GLY A 104 -13.17 9.41 -2.49
N SER A 105 -13.58 8.56 -3.42
CA SER A 105 -14.49 7.44 -3.11
C SER A 105 -13.83 6.40 -2.21
N ALA A 106 -12.53 6.13 -2.40
CA ALA A 106 -11.77 5.23 -1.53
C ALA A 106 -11.81 5.68 -0.06
N HIS A 107 -11.58 6.96 0.23
CA HIS A 107 -11.68 7.51 1.59
C HIS A 107 -13.08 7.35 2.21
N ARG A 108 -14.14 7.58 1.42
CA ARG A 108 -15.53 7.42 1.89
C ARG A 108 -15.84 5.97 2.25
N VAL A 109 -15.36 5.03 1.42
CA VAL A 109 -15.57 3.60 1.63
C VAL A 109 -14.78 3.09 2.85
N PHE A 110 -13.51 3.48 3.01
CA PHE A 110 -12.72 3.11 4.19
C PHE A 110 -13.28 3.72 5.49
N SER A 111 -13.86 4.93 5.42
CA SER A 111 -14.55 5.51 6.57
C SER A 111 -15.73 4.65 7.03
N LYS A 112 -16.50 4.09 6.10
CA LYS A 112 -17.57 3.13 6.39
C LYS A 112 -17.02 1.79 6.89
N ALA A 113 -15.94 1.30 6.28
CA ALA A 113 -15.28 0.08 6.74
C ALA A 113 -14.90 0.16 8.23
N ARG A 114 -14.45 1.33 8.69
CA ARG A 114 -14.10 1.57 10.11
C ARG A 114 -15.24 1.28 11.07
N GLU A 115 -16.48 1.62 10.71
CA GLU A 115 -17.66 1.40 11.55
C GLU A 115 -17.97 -0.09 11.74
N HIS A 116 -17.53 -0.93 10.80
CA HIS A 116 -17.69 -2.37 10.82
C HIS A 116 -16.42 -3.12 11.31
N ALA A 117 -15.36 -2.41 11.68
CA ALA A 117 -14.13 -3.01 12.19
C ALA A 117 -14.33 -3.47 13.65
N THR A 118 -14.25 -4.78 13.89
CA THR A 118 -14.51 -5.40 15.20
C THR A 118 -13.29 -6.09 15.80
N THR A 119 -12.21 -6.28 15.02
CA THR A 119 -10.99 -6.97 15.44
C THR A 119 -9.77 -6.06 15.32
N ALA A 120 -8.70 -6.38 16.06
CA ALA A 120 -7.42 -5.67 15.93
C ALA A 120 -6.83 -5.84 14.52
N LEU A 121 -7.08 -6.98 13.87
CA LEU A 121 -6.70 -7.24 12.48
C LEU A 121 -7.39 -6.24 11.53
N HIS A 122 -8.70 -6.07 11.65
CA HIS A 122 -9.45 -5.11 10.84
C HIS A 122 -8.93 -3.68 11.04
N ALA A 123 -8.62 -3.31 12.29
CA ALA A 123 -8.06 -2.00 12.61
C ALA A 123 -6.68 -1.79 11.97
N ALA A 124 -5.81 -2.82 11.98
CA ALA A 124 -4.49 -2.76 11.36
C ALA A 124 -4.60 -2.64 9.84
N GLU A 125 -5.34 -3.55 9.18
CA GLU A 125 -5.51 -3.58 7.72
C GLU A 125 -6.16 -2.30 7.19
N LEU A 126 -7.14 -1.75 7.91
CA LEU A 126 -7.76 -0.48 7.54
C LEU A 126 -6.79 0.70 7.69
N SER A 127 -5.99 0.71 8.76
CA SER A 127 -5.01 1.77 9.00
C SER A 127 -3.90 1.74 7.94
N LEU A 128 -3.48 0.56 7.50
CA LEU A 128 -2.53 0.37 6.40
C LEU A 128 -3.13 0.83 5.06
N ALA A 129 -4.38 0.48 4.77
CA ALA A 129 -5.03 0.93 3.53
C ALA A 129 -5.26 2.46 3.51
N SER A 130 -5.60 3.05 4.65
CA SER A 130 -5.73 4.51 4.79
C SER A 130 -4.38 5.22 4.72
N LEU A 131 -3.32 4.56 5.19
CA LEU A 131 -1.95 5.04 5.05
C LEU A 131 -1.54 5.12 3.59
N ASP A 132 -1.88 4.10 2.79
CA ASP A 132 -1.59 4.07 1.36
C ASP A 132 -2.26 5.22 0.62
N LEU A 133 -3.55 5.48 0.89
CA LEU A 133 -4.23 6.65 0.32
C LEU A 133 -3.58 7.98 0.71
N ALA A 134 -3.08 8.09 1.95
CA ALA A 134 -2.42 9.31 2.40
C ALA A 134 -1.08 9.52 1.69
N LEU A 135 -0.37 8.44 1.36
CA LEU A 135 0.85 8.47 0.56
C LEU A 135 0.58 8.80 -0.91
N ASP A 136 -0.46 8.19 -1.49
CA ASP A 136 -0.89 8.50 -2.86
C ASP A 136 -1.28 9.99 -3.01
N ALA A 137 -1.82 10.59 -1.95
CA ALA A 137 -2.15 12.03 -1.88
C ALA A 137 -0.97 12.93 -1.46
N GLU A 138 0.24 12.38 -1.33
CA GLU A 138 1.46 13.07 -0.88
C GLU A 138 1.31 13.80 0.49
N ASN A 139 0.34 13.38 1.30
CA ASN A 139 0.07 14.00 2.60
C ASN A 139 0.82 13.26 3.70
N PHE A 140 2.12 13.55 3.82
CA PHE A 140 3.01 12.90 4.80
C PHE A 140 2.56 13.09 6.25
N LYS A 141 1.91 14.21 6.59
CA LYS A 141 1.37 14.43 7.95
C LYS A 141 0.22 13.44 8.27
N LEU A 142 -0.69 13.27 7.32
CA LEU A 142 -1.78 12.32 7.45
C LEU A 142 -1.24 10.87 7.44
N ALA A 143 -0.26 10.59 6.60
CA ALA A 143 0.42 9.30 6.54
C ALA A 143 1.03 8.93 7.91
N GLN A 144 1.75 9.84 8.55
CA GLN A 144 2.32 9.62 9.89
C GLN A 144 1.26 9.28 10.93
N SER A 145 0.10 9.95 10.89
CA SER A 145 -1.01 9.67 11.81
C SER A 145 -1.57 8.27 11.60
N HIS A 146 -1.70 7.82 10.36
CA HIS A 146 -2.16 6.46 10.05
C HIS A 146 -1.11 5.40 10.34
N ALA A 147 0.18 5.69 10.14
CA ALA A 147 1.28 4.82 10.54
C ALA A 147 1.29 4.55 12.04
N ALA A 148 1.09 5.59 12.87
CA ALA A 148 1.00 5.44 14.32
C ALA A 148 -0.21 4.58 14.75
N LYS A 149 -1.36 4.73 14.09
CA LYS A 149 -2.56 3.91 14.33
C LYS A 149 -2.33 2.46 13.91
N ALA A 150 -1.71 2.25 12.75
CA ALA A 150 -1.35 0.92 12.26
C ALA A 150 -0.40 0.22 13.25
N GLN A 151 0.65 0.91 13.71
CA GLN A 151 1.58 0.37 14.70
C GLN A 151 0.86 -0.08 15.98
N GLY A 152 0.02 0.78 16.57
CA GLY A 152 -0.71 0.42 17.79
C GLY A 152 -1.66 -0.77 17.60
N ALA A 153 -2.28 -0.89 16.43
CA ALA A 153 -3.12 -2.05 16.08
C ALA A 153 -2.29 -3.33 15.90
N LEU A 154 -1.11 -3.24 15.28
CA LEU A 154 -0.17 -4.35 15.13
C LEU A 154 0.36 -4.82 16.48
N ASP A 155 0.75 -3.90 17.37
CA ASP A 155 1.21 -4.22 18.73
C ASP A 155 0.12 -4.97 19.53
N THR A 156 -1.14 -4.53 19.38
CA THR A 156 -2.30 -5.22 19.99
C THR A 156 -2.49 -6.63 19.45
N LEU A 157 -2.27 -6.82 18.14
CA LEU A 157 -2.36 -8.11 17.47
C LEU A 157 -1.24 -9.05 17.94
N ILE A 158 -0.01 -8.56 18.04
CA ILE A 158 1.15 -9.31 18.58
C ILE A 158 0.85 -9.76 20.01
N GLY A 159 0.46 -8.84 20.90
CA GLY A 159 0.12 -9.18 22.28
C GLY A 159 -1.01 -10.23 22.38
N SER A 160 -2.01 -10.14 21.51
CA SER A 160 -3.09 -11.14 21.43
C SER A 160 -2.59 -12.54 21.02
N LEU A 161 -1.59 -12.62 20.14
CA LEU A 161 -0.98 -13.89 19.73
C LEU A 161 -0.10 -14.49 20.82
N GLU A 162 0.66 -13.66 21.53
CA GLU A 162 1.50 -14.09 22.65
C GLU A 162 0.66 -14.65 23.80
N LEU A 163 -0.44 -13.98 24.16
CA LEU A 163 -1.38 -14.46 25.17
C LEU A 163 -2.01 -15.81 24.79
N LYS A 164 -2.33 -16.02 23.50
CA LYS A 164 -2.81 -17.32 23.00
C LYS A 164 -1.73 -18.40 23.14
N ALA A 165 -0.48 -18.09 22.79
CA ALA A 165 0.63 -19.03 22.90
C ALA A 165 0.96 -19.41 24.35
N ALA A 166 0.86 -18.47 25.29
CA ALA A 166 1.05 -18.73 26.72
C ALA A 166 -0.01 -19.70 27.27
N LYS A 167 -1.28 -19.55 26.88
CA LYS A 167 -2.37 -20.46 27.29
C LYS A 167 -2.22 -21.88 26.74
N THR A 168 -1.63 -22.04 25.55
CA THR A 168 -1.38 -23.38 24.97
C THR A 168 -0.29 -24.16 25.73
N LYS A 169 0.65 -23.48 26.39
CA LYS A 169 1.71 -24.15 27.18
C LYS A 169 1.22 -24.70 28.53
N THR A 170 0.13 -24.17 29.09
CA THR A 170 -0.40 -24.58 30.41
C THR A 170 -1.42 -25.71 30.33
N SER A 171 -1.99 -25.98 29.15
CA SER A 171 -2.94 -27.07 28.93
C SER A 171 -2.34 -28.07 27.95
N GLY A 172 -1.76 -29.16 28.46
CA GLY A 172 -1.10 -30.21 27.68
C GLY A 172 -2.05 -30.94 26.72
N SER A 173 -2.41 -30.31 25.60
CA SER A 173 -3.18 -30.92 24.53
C SER A 173 -2.36 -30.88 23.24
N THR A 174 -1.91 -32.07 22.83
CA THR A 174 -1.26 -32.34 21.54
C THR A 174 -2.27 -32.12 20.41
N SER A 175 -2.17 -30.98 19.72
CA SER A 175 -2.80 -30.76 18.42
C SER A 175 -1.75 -30.32 17.41
N THR A 176 -1.41 -31.22 16.49
CA THR A 176 -0.31 -31.11 15.52
C THR A 176 -0.69 -30.37 14.22
N VAL A 177 -1.86 -29.69 14.16
CA VAL A 177 -2.41 -29.15 12.90
C VAL A 177 -2.25 -27.62 12.74
N GLY A 178 -1.69 -26.91 13.73
CA GLY A 178 -1.70 -25.44 13.75
C GLY A 178 -0.36 -24.72 13.56
N ILE A 179 0.70 -25.37 13.09
CA ILE A 179 2.05 -24.75 13.05
C ILE A 179 2.18 -23.80 11.85
N ASP A 180 1.75 -24.20 10.65
CA ASP A 180 1.96 -23.43 9.42
C ASP A 180 1.12 -22.14 9.33
N SER A 181 -0.14 -22.15 9.78
CA SER A 181 -1.01 -20.96 9.75
C SER A 181 -0.60 -19.89 10.76
N ARG A 182 0.04 -20.26 11.87
CA ARG A 182 0.57 -19.28 12.83
C ARG A 182 1.83 -18.58 12.30
N ASP A 183 2.62 -19.31 11.51
CA ASP A 183 3.81 -18.77 10.88
C ASP A 183 3.46 -17.76 9.78
N SER A 184 2.41 -18.03 8.98
CA SER A 184 1.94 -17.09 7.96
C SER A 184 1.44 -15.77 8.56
N THR A 185 0.60 -15.81 9.60
CA THR A 185 0.10 -14.58 10.25
C THR A 185 1.22 -13.76 10.90
N LYS A 186 2.23 -14.41 11.47
CA LYS A 186 3.41 -13.70 12.01
C LYS A 186 4.22 -13.04 10.90
N LYS A 187 4.42 -13.71 9.78
CA LYS A 187 5.07 -13.14 8.59
C LYS A 187 4.30 -11.93 8.05
N ASP A 188 2.97 -12.00 8.01
CA ASP A 188 2.13 -10.87 7.57
C ASP A 188 2.25 -9.67 8.52
N ILE A 189 2.25 -9.91 9.83
CA ILE A 189 2.45 -8.86 10.84
C ILE A 189 3.83 -8.23 10.71
N GLN A 190 4.87 -9.05 10.51
CA GLN A 190 6.23 -8.56 10.30
C GLN A 190 6.31 -7.67 9.06
N ARG A 191 5.74 -8.14 7.94
CA ARG A 191 5.66 -7.36 6.69
C ARG A 191 4.95 -6.03 6.88
N TRP A 192 3.84 -6.01 7.61
CA TRP A 192 3.11 -4.78 7.92
C TRP A 192 3.90 -3.84 8.83
N SER A 193 4.62 -4.39 9.81
CA SER A 193 5.51 -3.64 10.70
C SER A 193 6.66 -2.99 9.93
N ASP A 194 7.34 -3.76 9.08
CA ASP A 194 8.42 -3.27 8.22
C ASP A 194 7.93 -2.14 7.30
N ARG A 195 6.74 -2.30 6.71
CA ARG A 195 6.11 -1.27 5.89
C ARG A 195 5.84 0.01 6.67
N VAL A 196 5.28 -0.09 7.88
CA VAL A 196 5.02 1.07 8.75
C VAL A 196 6.34 1.75 9.15
N ASN A 197 7.40 0.99 9.41
CA ASN A 197 8.72 1.52 9.70
C ASN A 197 9.31 2.29 8.50
N VAL A 198 9.20 1.77 7.28
CA VAL A 198 9.64 2.48 6.06
C VAL A 198 8.89 3.81 5.91
N VAL A 199 7.57 3.82 6.10
CA VAL A 199 6.77 5.06 6.01
C VAL A 199 7.16 6.09 7.08
N ASN A 200 7.37 5.64 8.32
CA ASN A 200 7.82 6.51 9.39
C ASN A 200 9.22 7.08 9.11
N ALA A 201 10.10 6.27 8.52
CA ALA A 201 11.42 6.72 8.10
C ALA A 201 11.35 7.78 7.00
N LEU A 202 10.57 7.53 5.94
CA LEU A 202 10.36 8.48 4.84
C LEU A 202 9.70 9.79 5.32
N THR A 203 8.74 9.69 6.23
CA THR A 203 8.08 10.88 6.79
C THR A 203 9.01 11.68 7.69
N SER A 204 9.87 11.01 8.46
CA SER A 204 10.89 11.67 9.30
C SER A 204 11.95 12.34 8.41
N LEU A 205 12.33 11.69 7.31
CA LEU A 205 13.22 12.25 6.31
C LEU A 205 12.63 13.52 5.68
N ALA A 206 11.35 13.50 5.32
CA ALA A 206 10.64 14.68 4.80
C ALA A 206 10.56 15.84 5.82
N GLN A 207 10.64 15.55 7.11
CA GLN A 207 10.68 16.54 8.19
C GLN A 207 12.10 17.05 8.49
N GLY A 208 13.14 16.49 7.85
CA GLY A 208 14.54 16.81 8.11
C GLY A 208 15.12 16.15 9.36
N ASP A 209 14.43 15.17 9.94
CA ASP A 209 14.91 14.44 11.13
C ASP A 209 15.60 13.13 10.72
N PHE A 210 16.90 13.24 10.42
CA PHE A 210 17.71 12.13 9.93
C PHE A 210 18.01 11.08 11.01
N GLY A 211 18.04 11.47 12.29
CA GLY A 211 18.29 10.54 13.40
C GLY A 211 17.12 9.57 13.61
N ARG A 212 15.89 10.10 13.64
CA ARG A 212 14.68 9.27 13.68
C ARG A 212 14.53 8.43 12.41
N ALA A 213 14.80 9.00 11.24
CA ALA A 213 14.75 8.26 9.98
C ALA A 213 15.68 7.03 9.97
N THR A 214 16.95 7.22 10.37
CA THR A 214 17.92 6.12 10.49
C THR A 214 17.44 5.04 11.46
N SER A 215 16.91 5.45 12.62
CA SER A 215 16.41 4.51 13.64
C SER A 215 15.24 3.66 13.14
N TYR A 216 14.38 4.20 12.28
CA TYR A 216 13.28 3.44 11.67
C TYR A 216 13.76 2.53 10.55
N PHE A 217 14.68 2.98 9.69
CA PHE A 217 15.22 2.12 8.64
C PHE A 217 16.00 0.92 9.20
N LEU A 218 16.72 1.08 10.31
CA LEU A 218 17.44 -0.02 10.96
C LEU A 218 16.50 -1.08 11.57
N LYS A 219 15.24 -0.73 11.84
CA LYS A 219 14.22 -1.68 12.34
C LYS A 219 13.62 -2.54 11.23
N VAL A 220 13.82 -2.18 9.97
CA VAL A 220 13.34 -2.95 8.83
C VAL A 220 14.25 -4.16 8.64
N GLU A 221 13.69 -5.37 8.68
CA GLU A 221 14.48 -6.58 8.49
C GLU A 221 15.05 -6.69 7.07
N LYS A 222 16.22 -7.32 6.95
CA LYS A 222 16.96 -7.46 5.69
C LYS A 222 16.18 -8.22 4.60
N ASP A 223 15.23 -9.06 5.00
CA ASP A 223 14.40 -9.89 4.12
C ASP A 223 13.13 -9.15 3.61
N ALA A 224 12.88 -7.92 4.08
CA ALA A 224 11.69 -7.15 3.72
C ALA A 224 11.60 -6.81 2.21
N GLY A 225 12.71 -6.91 1.46
CA GLY A 225 12.77 -6.58 0.03
C GLY A 225 12.61 -7.74 -0.95
N GLU A 226 12.71 -9.00 -0.52
CA GLU A 226 12.75 -10.15 -1.45
C GLU A 226 11.48 -11.02 -1.42
N SER A 227 10.67 -10.98 -0.36
CA SER A 227 9.58 -11.93 -0.18
C SER A 227 8.20 -11.36 -0.53
N THR A 228 7.89 -11.41 -1.83
CA THR A 228 6.56 -11.75 -2.38
C THR A 228 5.36 -10.87 -1.98
N GLY A 229 4.91 -10.04 -2.92
CA GLY A 229 3.48 -9.84 -3.21
C GLY A 229 2.79 -8.59 -2.67
N GLY A 230 3.48 -7.73 -1.93
CA GLY A 230 2.97 -6.43 -1.52
C GLY A 230 4.10 -5.43 -1.59
N GLU A 231 4.15 -4.68 -2.68
CA GLU A 231 5.13 -3.64 -3.01
C GLU A 231 5.54 -2.82 -1.77
N LEU A 232 6.70 -3.16 -1.19
CA LEU A 232 7.35 -2.27 -0.23
C LEU A 232 7.65 -0.98 -0.98
N LEU A 233 7.34 0.17 -0.38
CA LEU A 233 7.45 1.50 -1.02
C LEU A 233 8.88 1.84 -1.49
N ALA A 234 9.88 1.05 -1.08
CA ALA A 234 11.28 1.22 -1.40
C ALA A 234 11.92 -0.17 -1.59
N THR A 235 12.87 -0.27 -2.52
CA THR A 235 13.67 -1.50 -2.66
C THR A 235 14.64 -1.66 -1.49
N ALA A 236 15.14 -2.87 -1.24
CA ALA A 236 16.17 -3.10 -0.23
C ALA A 236 17.42 -2.22 -0.46
N THR A 237 17.75 -1.97 -1.73
CA THR A 237 18.84 -1.07 -2.14
C THR A 237 18.55 0.37 -1.74
N ASP A 238 17.33 0.86 -2.00
CA ASP A 238 16.94 2.23 -1.63
C ASP A 238 17.00 2.42 -0.12
N ILE A 239 16.50 1.45 0.65
CA ILE A 239 16.55 1.47 2.12
C ILE A 239 17.99 1.54 2.61
N ALA A 240 18.90 0.74 2.04
CA ALA A 240 20.31 0.78 2.40
C ALA A 240 20.96 2.14 2.09
N ILE A 241 20.66 2.73 0.93
CA ILE A 241 21.16 4.05 0.55
C ILE A 241 20.62 5.12 1.50
N TYR A 242 19.30 5.15 1.77
CA TYR A 242 18.72 6.13 2.68
C TYR A 242 19.26 5.97 4.10
N THR A 243 19.43 4.75 4.58
CA THR A 243 19.99 4.48 5.92
C THR A 243 21.42 5.01 6.05
N THR A 244 22.28 4.72 5.07
CA THR A 244 23.68 5.15 5.11
C THR A 244 23.81 6.66 5.02
N LEU A 245 23.06 7.31 4.13
CA LEU A 245 23.07 8.78 3.99
C LEU A 245 22.51 9.48 5.24
N CYS A 246 21.38 9.02 5.77
CA CYS A 246 20.80 9.60 6.99
C CYS A 246 21.69 9.37 8.21
N GLY A 247 22.34 8.19 8.29
CA GLY A 247 23.27 7.87 9.35
C GLY A 247 24.49 8.80 9.34
N LEU A 248 25.09 9.01 8.16
CA LEU A 248 26.20 9.96 8.00
C LEU A 248 25.78 11.38 8.35
N ALA A 249 24.62 11.83 7.89
CA ALA A 249 24.13 13.18 8.15
C ALA A 249 23.76 13.45 9.62
N HIS A 250 23.47 12.40 10.39
CA HIS A 250 23.19 12.52 11.83
C HIS A 250 24.46 12.42 12.70
N SER A 251 25.51 11.78 12.18
CA SER A 251 26.73 11.47 12.94
C SER A 251 27.77 12.59 12.93
N ASP A 252 27.51 13.66 12.17
CA ASP A 252 28.31 14.90 12.09
C ASP A 252 27.65 16.02 12.91
#